data_AF-A0A4Q4YHA5-F1
#
_entry.id   AF-A0A4Q4YHA5-F1
#
_cell.length_a   1.000
_cell.length_b   1.000
_cell.length_c   1.000
_cell.angle_alpha   90.00
_cell.angle_beta   90.00
_cell.angle_gamma   90.00
#
_symmetry.space_group_name_H-M   'P 1'
#
loop_
_entity.id
_entity.type
_entity.pdbx_description
1 polymer ?
#
loop_
_entity_poly.entity_id
_entity_poly.type
_entity_poly.pdbx_seq_one_letter_code
_entity_poly.pdbx_strand_id
1 'polypeptide(L)'
;MSRPSDIADLGELVEKDGQIKYKCLIEKPDGTKCGAVVQNNKHSISSHRKVHNPNSKYAADKASWAQALKCQETVHNDDGTTEACDFAMKNRHLMLAHYRRDHGLKGRGEAMKLYRKYGV
;
A
#
# COMPACT_ATOMS: atom_id res chain seq x y z
N MET A 1 -20.11 -12.12 -26.85
CA MET A 1 -18.66 -12.45 -26.95
C MET A 1 -17.88 -11.34 -26.26
N SER A 2 -17.28 -11.63 -25.10
CA SER A 2 -16.56 -10.64 -24.30
C SER A 2 -15.27 -10.22 -25.02
N ARG A 3 -15.09 -8.91 -25.25
CA ARG A 3 -13.91 -8.36 -25.93
C ARG A 3 -12.62 -8.77 -25.19
N PRO A 4 -11.61 -9.31 -25.88
CA PRO A 4 -10.29 -9.47 -25.28
C PRO A 4 -9.77 -8.07 -24.96
N SER A 5 -9.50 -7.80 -23.69
CA SER A 5 -9.13 -6.46 -23.22
C SER A 5 -7.78 -6.04 -23.80
N ASP A 6 -7.71 -4.82 -24.35
CA ASP A 6 -6.52 -4.12 -24.88
C ASP A 6 -5.40 -3.85 -23.83
N ILE A 7 -5.28 -4.71 -22.81
CA ILE A 7 -4.45 -4.52 -21.60
C ILE A 7 -3.44 -5.67 -21.41
N ALA A 8 -3.49 -6.70 -22.27
CA ALA A 8 -2.71 -7.94 -22.16
C ALA A 8 -1.22 -7.84 -22.57
N ASP A 9 -0.63 -6.65 -22.67
CA ASP A 9 0.77 -6.52 -23.08
C ASP A 9 1.77 -6.95 -21.97
N LEU A 10 1.42 -6.75 -20.69
CA LEU A 10 2.34 -6.94 -19.55
C LEU A 10 1.84 -7.97 -18.51
N GLY A 11 0.91 -8.84 -18.90
CA GLY A 11 0.35 -9.85 -18.02
C GLY A 11 -0.61 -10.80 -18.73
N GLU A 12 -1.10 -11.80 -18.02
CA GLU A 12 -1.95 -12.86 -18.55
C GLU A 12 -3.34 -12.84 -17.88
N LEU A 13 -4.37 -13.33 -18.58
CA LEU A 13 -5.68 -13.54 -17.99
C LEU A 13 -5.73 -14.93 -17.37
N VAL A 14 -6.11 -15.01 -16.09
CA VAL A 14 -6.23 -16.27 -15.35
C VAL A 14 -7.65 -16.41 -14.81
N GLU A 15 -8.21 -17.60 -14.92
CA GLU A 15 -9.47 -17.91 -14.25
C GLU A 15 -9.18 -18.24 -12.78
N LYS A 16 -9.85 -17.55 -11.86
CA LYS A 16 -9.74 -17.80 -10.44
C LYS A 16 -11.08 -17.51 -9.77
N ASP A 17 -11.58 -18.47 -9.01
CA ASP A 17 -12.89 -18.38 -8.32
C ASP A 17 -14.06 -18.15 -9.31
N GLY A 18 -14.00 -18.75 -10.50
CA GLY A 18 -15.03 -18.57 -11.55
C GLY A 18 -15.05 -17.17 -12.19
N GLN A 19 -14.03 -16.34 -11.93
CA GLN A 19 -13.88 -15.02 -12.56
C GLN A 19 -12.56 -14.93 -13.32
N ILE A 20 -12.61 -14.25 -14.48
CA ILE A 20 -11.41 -13.89 -15.23
C ILE A 20 -10.72 -12.73 -14.49
N LYS A 21 -9.52 -13.00 -13.97
CA LYS A 21 -8.65 -12.03 -13.30
C LYS A 21 -7.41 -11.77 -14.16
N TYR A 22 -6.74 -10.65 -13.90
CA TYR A 22 -5.49 -10.30 -14.56
C TYR A 22 -4.32 -10.64 -13.65
N LYS A 23 -3.36 -11.43 -14.15
CA LYS A 23 -2.11 -11.75 -13.47
C LYS A 23 -0.98 -10.93 -14.07
N CYS A 24 -0.36 -10.10 -13.24
CA CYS A 24 0.75 -9.25 -13.65
C CYS A 24 2.05 -10.05 -13.79
N LEU A 25 2.72 -9.88 -14.93
CA LEU A 25 4.00 -10.56 -15.23
C LEU A 25 5.19 -9.59 -15.31
N ILE A 26 5.00 -8.31 -14.94
CA ILE A 26 6.07 -7.31 -14.91
C ILE A 26 7.21 -7.82 -14.03
N GLU A 27 8.43 -7.76 -14.57
CA GLU A 27 9.65 -8.09 -13.86
C GLU A 27 9.96 -7.01 -12.83
N LYS A 28 10.22 -7.46 -11.62
CA LYS A 28 10.66 -6.60 -10.53
C LYS A 28 12.17 -6.34 -10.64
N PRO A 29 12.70 -5.33 -9.92
CA PRO A 29 14.13 -5.03 -9.92
C PRO A 29 15.05 -6.20 -9.49
N ASP A 30 14.52 -7.16 -8.71
CA ASP A 30 15.21 -8.39 -8.30
C ASP A 30 15.16 -9.51 -9.36
N GLY A 31 14.65 -9.24 -10.57
CA GLY A 31 14.55 -10.21 -11.66
C GLY A 31 13.39 -11.21 -11.51
N THR A 32 12.62 -11.14 -10.42
CA THR A 32 11.44 -12.01 -10.24
C THR A 32 10.20 -11.39 -10.90
N LYS A 33 9.31 -12.22 -11.46
CA LYS A 33 8.01 -11.75 -11.98
C LYS A 33 7.08 -11.37 -10.83
N CYS A 34 6.24 -10.36 -11.03
CA CYS A 34 5.26 -9.90 -10.04
C CYS A 34 4.33 -11.03 -9.55
N GLY A 35 3.65 -11.69 -10.47
CA GLY A 35 2.71 -12.79 -10.19
C GLY A 35 1.42 -12.36 -9.48
N ALA A 36 1.21 -11.07 -9.22
CA ALA A 36 0.02 -10.58 -8.51
C ALA A 36 -1.24 -10.71 -9.37
N VAL A 37 -2.31 -11.23 -8.77
CA VAL A 37 -3.62 -11.39 -9.41
C VAL A 37 -4.55 -10.25 -8.97
N VAL A 38 -5.05 -9.47 -9.92
CA VAL A 38 -5.96 -8.33 -9.69
C VAL A 38 -7.22 -8.46 -10.54
N GLN A 39 -8.24 -7.65 -10.25
CA GLN A 39 -9.45 -7.63 -11.06
C GLN A 39 -9.13 -7.25 -12.52
N ASN A 40 -9.76 -7.94 -13.46
CA ASN A 40 -9.61 -7.67 -14.89
C ASN A 40 -10.43 -6.44 -15.32
N ASN A 41 -10.06 -5.28 -14.80
CA ASN A 41 -10.59 -4.00 -15.24
C ASN A 41 -9.47 -2.96 -15.34
N LYS A 42 -9.63 -2.01 -16.26
CA LYS A 42 -8.61 -0.99 -16.57
C LYS A 42 -8.12 -0.24 -15.34
N HIS A 43 -9.04 0.13 -14.44
CA HIS A 43 -8.71 0.88 -13.23
C HIS A 43 -7.80 0.08 -12.29
N SER A 44 -8.14 -1.19 -12.02
CA SER A 44 -7.38 -2.07 -11.13
C SER A 44 -6.01 -2.40 -11.70
N ILE A 45 -5.93 -2.71 -13.00
CA ILE A 45 -4.66 -3.03 -13.67
C ILE A 45 -3.75 -1.79 -13.70
N SER A 46 -4.28 -0.62 -14.08
CA SER A 46 -3.50 0.62 -14.10
C SER A 46 -3.02 1.03 -12.71
N SER A 47 -3.87 0.91 -11.70
CA SER A 47 -3.50 1.20 -10.31
C SER A 47 -2.40 0.26 -9.82
N HIS A 48 -2.53 -1.04 -10.09
CA HIS A 48 -1.52 -2.04 -9.75
C HIS A 48 -0.18 -1.73 -10.44
N ARG A 49 -0.16 -1.42 -11.74
CA ARG A 49 1.09 -1.16 -12.47
C ARG A 49 1.94 -0.04 -11.85
N LYS A 50 1.34 0.93 -11.16
CA LYS A 50 2.07 2.00 -10.47
C LYS A 50 3.04 1.47 -9.41
N VAL A 51 2.78 0.29 -8.85
CA VAL A 51 3.68 -0.33 -7.85
C VAL A 51 5.03 -0.74 -8.44
N HIS A 52 5.10 -0.95 -9.75
CA HIS A 52 6.33 -1.28 -10.48
C HIS A 52 7.11 -0.06 -10.93
N ASN A 53 6.52 1.14 -10.83
CA ASN A 53 7.25 2.37 -11.12
C ASN A 53 8.00 2.82 -9.86
N PRO A 54 9.35 2.70 -9.83
CA PRO A 54 10.14 3.10 -8.66
C PRO A 54 10.06 4.61 -8.38
N ASN A 55 9.76 5.42 -9.41
CA ASN A 55 9.59 6.87 -9.31
C ASN A 55 8.15 7.28 -8.93
N SER A 56 7.28 6.32 -8.63
CA SER A 56 5.92 6.64 -8.21
C SER A 56 5.88 7.16 -6.77
N LYS A 57 4.90 8.03 -6.48
CA LYS A 57 4.61 8.45 -5.10
C LYS A 57 4.35 7.26 -4.17
N TYR A 58 3.73 6.19 -4.68
CA TYR A 58 3.47 4.99 -3.90
C TYR A 58 4.75 4.27 -3.50
N ALA A 59 5.71 4.13 -4.42
CA ALA A 59 7.02 3.56 -4.13
C ALA A 59 7.78 4.43 -3.12
N ALA A 60 7.76 5.75 -3.29
CA ALA A 60 8.36 6.69 -2.34
C ALA A 60 7.75 6.57 -0.92
N ASP A 61 6.42 6.48 -0.80
CA ASP A 61 5.76 6.33 0.51
C ASP A 61 6.01 4.93 1.14
N LYS A 62 6.40 3.93 0.35
CA LYS A 62 6.79 2.58 0.82
C LYS A 62 8.29 2.43 1.10
N ALA A 63 9.12 3.36 0.64
CA ALA A 63 10.55 3.33 0.90
C ALA A 63 10.81 3.36 2.41
N SER A 64 11.64 2.43 2.89
CA SER A 64 11.99 2.37 4.30
C SER A 64 12.87 3.57 4.67
N TRP A 65 12.59 4.19 5.82
CA TRP A 65 13.50 5.14 6.45
C TRP A 65 14.76 4.43 6.97
N ALA A 66 15.84 5.19 7.15
CA ALA A 66 17.10 4.66 7.70
C ALA A 66 16.91 4.09 9.13
N GLN A 67 16.03 4.71 9.91
CA GLN A 67 15.63 4.25 11.24
C GLN A 67 14.10 4.23 11.34
N ALA A 68 13.57 3.18 11.97
CA ALA A 68 12.14 3.11 12.25
C ALA A 68 11.75 4.17 13.28
N LEU A 69 10.68 4.91 13.01
CA LEU A 69 10.10 5.89 13.92
C LEU A 69 9.08 5.20 14.81
N LYS A 70 9.17 5.40 16.12
CA LYS A 70 8.17 4.88 17.06
C LYS A 70 6.95 5.79 17.11
N CYS A 71 5.76 5.20 17.23
CA CYS A 71 4.54 5.96 17.47
C CYS A 71 4.63 6.69 18.84
N GLN A 72 4.32 7.98 18.83
CA GLN A 72 4.32 8.87 19.99
C GLN A 72 2.94 9.06 20.61
N GLU A 73 1.91 8.33 20.14
CA GLU A 73 0.58 8.35 20.76
C GLU A 73 0.47 7.30 21.87
N THR A 74 -0.60 7.43 22.65
CA THR A 74 -1.04 6.41 23.58
C THR A 74 -2.24 5.63 23.03
N VAL A 75 -2.42 4.41 23.53
CA VAL A 75 -3.64 3.61 23.33
C VAL A 75 -4.39 3.50 24.66
N HIS A 76 -5.73 3.48 24.57
CA HIS A 76 -6.60 3.30 25.72
C HIS A 76 -7.07 1.85 25.71
N ASN A 77 -6.87 1.15 26.82
CA ASN A 77 -7.28 -0.22 27.01
C ASN A 77 -8.71 -0.28 27.56
N ASP A 78 -9.39 -1.41 27.38
CA ASP A 78 -10.74 -1.63 27.86
C ASP A 78 -10.85 -1.59 29.40
N ASP A 79 -9.74 -1.81 30.10
CA ASP A 79 -9.62 -1.70 31.56
C ASP A 79 -9.46 -0.24 32.06
N GLY A 80 -9.50 0.74 31.16
CA GLY A 80 -9.35 2.16 31.46
C GLY A 80 -7.88 2.61 31.62
N THR A 81 -6.91 1.72 31.44
CA THR A 81 -5.49 2.09 31.46
C THR A 81 -5.08 2.74 30.13
N THR A 82 -4.01 3.51 30.19
CA THR A 82 -3.40 4.15 29.01
C THR A 82 -1.95 3.73 28.93
N GLU A 83 -1.52 3.22 27.79
CA GLU A 83 -0.13 2.83 27.56
C GLU A 83 0.43 3.48 26.29
N ALA A 84 1.76 3.57 26.21
CA ALA A 84 2.43 4.06 25.00
C ALA A 84 2.21 3.07 23.86
N CYS A 85 1.85 3.56 22.68
CA CYS A 85 1.64 2.68 21.54
C CYS A 85 2.95 2.01 21.08
N ASP A 86 4.05 2.77 21.06
CA ASP A 86 5.41 2.33 20.73
C ASP A 86 5.60 1.59 19.39
N PHE A 87 4.57 1.55 18.53
CA PHE A 87 4.60 0.83 17.27
C PHE A 87 5.69 1.40 16.34
N ALA A 88 6.58 0.52 15.88
CA ALA A 88 7.70 0.90 15.02
C ALA A 88 7.25 1.02 13.55
N MET A 89 7.21 2.25 13.05
CA MET A 89 6.87 2.59 11.67
C MET A 89 8.16 2.74 10.86
N LYS A 90 8.29 1.95 9.79
CA LYS A 90 9.48 2.00 8.93
C LYS A 90 9.33 2.86 7.68
N ASN A 91 8.12 3.29 7.35
CA ASN A 91 7.84 4.13 6.18
C ASN A 91 6.50 4.87 6.34
N ARG A 92 6.26 5.86 5.46
CA ARG A 92 5.02 6.66 5.46
C ARG A 92 3.77 5.80 5.27
N HIS A 93 3.86 4.75 4.44
CA HIS A 93 2.74 3.84 4.20
C HIS A 93 2.27 3.11 5.47
N LEU A 94 3.20 2.54 6.25
CA LEU A 94 2.90 1.91 7.54
C LEU A 94 2.41 2.93 8.56
N MET A 95 3.02 4.12 8.61
CA MET A 95 2.56 5.20 9.49
C MET A 95 1.10 5.55 9.25
N LEU A 96 0.69 5.76 7.99
CA LEU A 96 -0.70 6.04 7.67
C LEU A 96 -1.65 4.88 7.98
N ALA A 97 -1.23 3.64 7.70
CA ALA A 97 -2.06 2.47 7.97
C ALA A 97 -2.31 2.30 9.48
N HIS A 98 -1.25 2.44 10.28
CA HIS A 98 -1.29 2.39 11.74
C HIS A 98 -2.19 3.49 12.31
N TYR A 99 -1.92 4.76 11.98
CA TYR A 99 -2.69 5.89 12.51
C TYR A 99 -4.17 5.87 12.12
N ARG A 100 -4.53 5.31 10.95
CA ARG A 100 -5.94 5.14 10.56
C ARG A 100 -6.64 4.06 11.37
N ARG A 101 -5.95 2.95 11.65
CA ARG A 101 -6.51 1.81 12.36
C ARG A 101 -6.60 2.07 13.85
N ASP A 102 -5.52 2.62 14.43
CA ASP A 102 -5.30 2.62 15.87
C ASP A 102 -5.51 4.01 16.50
N HIS A 103 -5.44 5.09 15.71
CA HIS A 103 -5.55 6.48 16.19
C HIS A 103 -6.56 7.34 15.40
N GLY A 104 -7.41 6.71 14.59
CA GLY A 104 -8.55 7.35 13.95
C GLY A 104 -8.23 8.47 12.93
N LEU A 105 -7.04 8.47 12.33
CA LEU A 105 -6.63 9.49 11.34
C LEU A 105 -7.59 9.58 10.14
N LYS A 106 -8.13 10.79 9.87
CA LYS A 106 -9.11 11.04 8.81
C LYS A 106 -8.54 11.90 7.67
N GLY A 107 -8.56 11.33 6.47
CA GLY A 107 -8.33 12.07 5.22
C GLY A 107 -6.88 12.52 4.97
N ARG A 108 -6.68 13.34 3.93
CA ARG A 108 -5.35 13.79 3.46
C ARG A 108 -4.76 14.94 4.28
N GLY A 109 -5.61 15.81 4.85
CA GLY A 109 -5.15 16.97 5.62
C GLY A 109 -4.41 16.57 6.89
N GLU A 110 -4.94 15.58 7.62
CA GLU A 110 -4.31 15.07 8.83
C GLU A 110 -3.04 14.28 8.54
N ALA A 111 -2.99 13.54 7.43
CA ALA A 111 -1.78 12.85 6.99
C ALA A 111 -0.58 13.81 6.83
N MET A 112 -0.79 15.01 6.28
CA MET A 112 0.28 16.00 6.15
C MET A 112 0.72 16.58 7.50
N LYS A 113 -0.21 16.77 8.44
CA LYS A 113 0.13 17.19 9.81
C LYS A 113 0.94 16.11 10.52
N LEU A 114 0.57 14.85 10.34
CA LEU A 114 1.28 13.70 10.88
C LEU A 114 2.72 13.64 10.34
N TYR A 115 2.91 13.77 9.03
CA TYR A 115 4.26 13.79 8.46
C TYR A 115 5.13 14.91 9.03
N ARG A 116 4.57 16.11 9.19
CA ARG A 116 5.27 17.23 9.85
C ARG A 116 5.62 16.93 11.30
N LYS A 117 4.73 16.27 12.06
CA LYS A 117 5.00 15.86 13.46
C LYS A 117 6.26 14.99 13.56
N TYR A 118 6.47 14.12 12.58
CA TYR A 118 7.60 13.18 12.56
C TYR A 118 8.79 13.66 11.72
N GLY A 119 8.72 14.83 11.09
CA GLY A 119 9.78 15.36 10.23
C GLY A 119 9.99 14.57 8.93
N VAL A 120 8.95 13.90 8.43
CA VAL A 120 9.01 13.01 7.24
C VAL A 120 8.26 13.53 6.04
#